data_AF-A0A493TYF3-F1
#
_entry.id   AF-A0A493TYF3-F1
#
_cell.length_a   1.000
_cell.length_b   1.000
_cell.length_c   1.000
_cell.angle_alpha   90.00
_cell.angle_beta   90.00
_cell.angle_gamma   90.00
#
_symmetry.space_group_name_H-M   'P 1'
#
loop_
_entity.id
_entity.type
_entity.pdbx_description
1 polymer ?
#
loop_
_entity_poly.entity_id
_entity_poly.type
_entity_poly.pdbx_seq_one_letter_code
_entity_poly.pdbx_strand_id
1 'polypeptide(L)' 'IKLSACQRRELLEALLCPVCLELFTPPVLVLSCTHNFCKQCLEKILIHQNCHHLNGHFHCPLCRKVSRGELWGSWDLL' A
#
# COMPACT_ATOMS: atom_id res chain seq x y z
N ILE A 1 0.87 7.16 29.10
CA ILE A 1 0.67 8.26 28.12
C ILE A 1 -0.80 8.26 27.72
N LYS A 2 -1.61 9.23 28.15
CA LYS A 2 -3.02 9.37 27.74
C LYS A 2 -3.07 10.30 26.54
N LEU A 3 -3.34 9.79 25.34
CA LEU A 3 -3.50 10.60 24.13
C LEU A 3 -4.91 11.21 24.10
N SER A 4 -5.01 12.47 23.63
CA SER A 4 -6.30 13.16 23.45
C SER A 4 -7.15 12.44 22.38
N ALA A 5 -8.47 12.67 22.39
CA ALA A 5 -9.36 12.07 21.39
C ALA A 5 -9.04 12.53 19.95
N CYS A 6 -8.51 13.74 19.76
CA CYS A 6 -8.10 14.29 18.47
C CYS A 6 -6.82 13.62 17.96
N GLN A 7 -5.79 13.47 18.81
CA GLN A 7 -4.57 12.74 18.45
C GLN A 7 -4.82 11.27 18.09
N ARG A 8 -5.84 10.63 18.70
CA ARG A 8 -6.20 9.25 18.34
C ARG A 8 -6.78 9.15 16.93
N ARG A 9 -7.50 10.17 16.45
CA ARG A 9 -8.11 10.16 15.12
C ARG A 9 -7.07 10.32 14.01
N GLU A 10 -6.15 11.27 14.16
CA GLU A 10 -5.04 11.49 13.21
C GLU A 10 -4.15 10.24 13.07
N LEU A 11 -3.87 9.57 14.19
CA LEU A 11 -3.09 8.34 14.17
C LEU A 11 -3.83 7.20 13.44
N LEU A 12 -5.15 7.10 13.64
CA LEU A 12 -5.95 6.08 12.95
C LEU A 12 -5.96 6.33 11.44
N GLU A 13 -6.12 7.57 10.98
CA GLU A 13 -6.11 7.91 9.55
C GLU A 13 -4.77 7.57 8.88
N ALA A 14 -3.65 7.74 9.58
CA ALA A 14 -2.32 7.32 9.09
C ALA A 14 -2.18 5.80 8.94
N LEU A 15 -3.06 5.01 9.54
CA LEU A 15 -3.09 3.54 9.48
C LEU A 15 -4.12 3.01 8.49
N LEU A 16 -4.84 3.87 7.76
CA LEU A 16 -5.83 3.46 6.77
C LEU A 16 -5.26 3.48 5.36
N CYS A 17 -5.67 2.51 4.56
CA CYS A 17 -5.46 2.52 3.13
C CYS A 17 -6.23 3.70 2.51
N PRO A 18 -5.57 4.61 1.77
CA PRO A 18 -6.22 5.78 1.19
C PRO A 18 -7.18 5.46 0.03
N VAL A 19 -7.21 4.19 -0.41
CA VAL A 19 -8.09 3.73 -1.50
C VAL A 19 -9.39 3.14 -0.96
N CYS A 20 -9.33 2.29 0.07
CA CYS A 20 -10.51 1.62 0.62
C CYS A 20 -10.90 2.09 2.03
N LEU A 21 -10.10 2.95 2.66
CA LEU A 21 -10.31 3.49 4.01
C LEU A 21 -10.37 2.42 5.12
N GLU A 22 -9.79 1.26 4.86
CA GLU A 22 -9.64 0.16 5.82
C GLU A 22 -8.24 0.16 6.45
N LEU A 23 -8.12 -0.37 7.66
CA LEU A 23 -6.83 -0.53 8.33
C LEU A 23 -5.85 -1.33 7.47
N PHE A 24 -4.60 -0.88 7.41
CA PHE A 24 -3.52 -1.66 6.82
C PHE A 24 -3.39 -2.99 7.57
N THR A 25 -3.62 -4.09 6.87
CA THR A 25 -3.19 -5.40 7.32
C THR A 25 -1.72 -5.58 6.97
N PRO A 26 -0.87 -6.09 7.88
CA PRO A 26 0.48 -6.53 7.52
C PRO A 26 0.40 -7.53 6.36
N PRO A 27 1.31 -7.52 5.37
CA PRO A 27 2.61 -6.85 5.34
C PRO A 27 2.56 -5.41 4.81
N VAL A 28 3.35 -4.53 5.43
CA VAL A 28 3.54 -3.14 4.97
C VAL A 28 4.43 -3.17 3.73
N LEU A 29 3.92 -2.65 2.61
CA LEU A 29 4.61 -2.57 1.33
C LEU A 29 5.58 -1.39 1.31
N VAL A 30 6.86 -1.62 1.09
CA VAL A 30 7.84 -0.54 0.92
C VAL A 30 7.82 -0.05 -0.52
N LEU A 31 6.92 0.88 -0.84
CA LEU A 31 6.96 1.57 -2.13
C LEU A 31 8.10 2.59 -2.14
N SER A 32 8.82 2.70 -3.26
CA SER A 32 9.82 3.75 -3.47
C SER A 32 9.28 5.18 -3.30
N CYS A 33 7.95 5.35 -3.40
CA CYS A 33 7.27 6.61 -3.21
C CYS A 33 6.66 6.81 -1.81
N THR A 34 7.00 5.95 -0.83
CA THR A 34 6.58 5.98 0.59
C THR A 34 5.07 6.02 0.87
N HIS A 35 4.25 5.77 -0.14
CA HIS A 35 2.81 5.64 0.01
C HIS A 35 2.45 4.18 0.25
N ASN A 36 1.45 3.92 1.08
CA ASN A 36 1.05 2.57 1.45
C ASN A 36 -0.36 2.29 0.95
N PHE A 37 -0.59 1.06 0.49
CA PHE A 37 -1.90 0.55 0.09
C PHE A 37 -2.11 -0.80 0.77
N CYS A 38 -3.36 -1.18 1.07
CA CYS A 38 -3.63 -2.56 1.47
C CYS A 38 -3.39 -3.51 0.29
N LYS A 39 -3.08 -4.78 0.57
CA LYS A 39 -2.79 -5.81 -0.44
C LYS A 39 -3.82 -5.84 -1.59
N GLN A 40 -5.10 -5.88 -1.24
CA GLN A 40 -6.20 -5.94 -2.20
C GLN A 40 -6.25 -4.72 -3.12
N CYS A 41 -5.95 -3.53 -2.59
CA CYS A 41 -5.89 -2.31 -3.39
C CYS A 41 -4.65 -2.29 -4.28
N LEU A 42 -3.49 -2.75 -3.77
CA LEU A 42 -2.28 -2.85 -4.58
C LEU A 42 -2.49 -3.81 -5.77
N GLU A 43 -3.06 -5.00 -5.54
CA GLU A 43 -3.36 -5.96 -6.61
C GLU A 43 -4.25 -5.35 -7.69
N LYS A 44 -5.33 -4.65 -7.29
CA LYS A 44 -6.21 -3.95 -8.23
C LYS A 44 -5.48 -2.86 -9.01
N ILE A 45 -4.60 -2.09 -8.36
CA ILE A 45 -3.79 -1.05 -9.00
C ILE A 45 -2.85 -1.68 -10.05
N LEU A 46 -2.20 -2.79 -9.71
CA LEU A 46 -1.30 -3.51 -10.61
C LEU A 46 -2.05 -4.08 -11.82
N ILE A 47 -3.18 -4.75 -11.59
CA ILE A 47 -4.05 -5.28 -12.66
C ILE A 47 -4.53 -4.16 -13.58
N HIS A 48 -5.02 -3.05 -13.01
CA HIS A 48 -5.52 -1.91 -13.77
C HIS A 48 -4.43 -1.26 -14.64
N GLN A 49 -3.17 -1.30 -14.19
CA GLN A 49 -2.02 -0.78 -14.94
C GLN A 49 -1.35 -1.84 -15.82
N ASN A 50 -1.98 -3.00 -16.02
CA ASN A 50 -1.46 -4.12 -16.80
C ASN A 50 -0.06 -4.58 -16.34
N CYS A 51 0.22 -4.40 -15.05
CA CYS A 51 1.48 -4.75 -14.40
C CYS A 51 1.33 -6.12 -13.72
N HIS A 52 1.49 -7.18 -14.50
CA HIS A 52 1.32 -8.57 -14.02
C HIS A 52 2.57 -9.16 -13.35
N HIS A 53 3.69 -8.43 -13.33
CA HIS A 53 4.97 -8.94 -12.85
C HIS A 53 5.38 -8.34 -11.51
N LEU A 54 5.97 -9.17 -10.66
CA LEU A 54 6.57 -8.81 -9.36
C LEU A 54 7.74 -7.80 -9.48
N ASN A 55 8.28 -7.61 -10.69
CA ASN A 55 9.28 -6.59 -11.02
C ASN A 55 8.69 -5.46 -11.89
N GLY A 56 7.36 -5.37 -11.95
CA GLY A 56 6.63 -4.37 -12.71
C GLY A 56 6.78 -2.98 -12.10
N HIS A 57 6.90 -2.00 -12.99
CA HIS A 57 6.84 -0.59 -12.64
C HIS A 57 5.38 -0.14 -12.75
N PHE A 58 4.81 0.39 -11.67
CA PHE A 58 3.48 0.99 -11.71
C PHE A 58 3.53 2.44 -11.25
N HIS A 59 2.59 3.25 -11.70
CA HIS A 59 2.42 4.61 -11.24
C HIS A 59 1.59 4.64 -9.95
N CYS A 60 2.16 5.21 -8.89
CA CYS A 60 1.42 5.41 -7.66
C CYS A 60 0.21 6.35 -7.90
N PRO A 61 -1.02 5.99 -7.51
CA PRO A 61 -2.20 6.84 -7.74
C PRO A 61 -2.16 8.14 -6.93
N LEU A 62 -1.36 8.22 -5.86
CA LEU A 62 -1.28 9.40 -4.99
C LEU A 62 -0.26 10.43 -5.46
N CYS A 63 0.90 9.98 -5.96
CA CYS A 63 2.00 10.88 -6.31
C CYS A 63 2.55 10.69 -7.72
N ARG A 64 2.02 9.73 -8.49
CA ARG A 64 2.36 9.42 -9.89
C ARG A 64 3.81 8.96 -10.13
N LYS A 65 4.66 8.96 -9.10
CA LYS A 65 6.00 8.39 -9.14
C LYS A 65 5.91 6.91 -9.49
N VAL A 66 6.81 6.48 -10.36
CA VAL A 66 7.00 5.08 -10.69
C VAL A 66 7.50 4.37 -9.43
N SER A 67 6.75 3.38 -8.99
CA SER A 67 7.15 2.49 -7.90
C SER A 67 7.42 1.10 -8.43
N ARG A 68 8.51 0.51 -7.94
CA ARG A 68 8.75 -0.92 -8.09
C ARG A 68 7.96 -1.62 -6.98
N GLY A 69 7.16 -2.60 -7.36
CA GLY A 69 6.52 -3.50 -6.40
C GLY A 69 7.55 -4.46 -5.82
N GLU A 70 8.51 -3.98 -5.04
CA GLU A 70 9.47 -4.87 -4.38
C GLU A 70 8.75 -5.56 -3.20
N LEU A 71 8.53 -6.88 -3.34
CA LEU A 71 8.18 -7.90 -2.33
C LEU A 71 6.77 -8.50 -2.42
N TRP A 72 6.69 -9.66 -3.08
CA TRP A 72 6.44 -10.91 -2.35
C TRP A 72 7.23 -12.04 -3.03
N GLY A 73 8.54 -12.10 -2.72
CA GLY A 73 9.30 -13.31 -3.00
C GLY A 73 8.71 -14.46 -2.19
N SER A 74 8.26 -15.50 -2.90
CA SER A 74 7.98 -16.85 -2.39
C SER A 74 6.56 -17.20 -1.91
N TRP A 75 5.49 -16.73 -2.56
CA TRP A 75 4.14 -17.33 -2.38
C TRP A 75 3.54 -17.96 -3.65
N ASP A 76 4.33 -18.04 -4.73
CA ASP A 76 4.10 -18.95 -5.86
C ASP A 76 5.01 -20.20 -5.78
N LEU A 77 5.58 -20.48 -4.60
CA LEU A 77 6.38 -21.69 -4.32
C LEU A 77 5.87 -22.48 -3.10
N LEU A 78 4.58 -22.39 -2.79
CA LEU A 78 3.81 -23.40 -2.05
C LEU A 78 2.38 -23.46 -2.61
#